data_AF-A0A7X1I440-F1
#
_entry.id   AF-A0A7X1I440-F1
#
_cell.length_a   1.000
_cell.length_b   1.000
_cell.length_c   1.000
_cell.angle_alpha   90.00
_cell.angle_beta   90.00
_cell.angle_gamma   90.00
#
_symmetry.space_group_name_H-M   'P 1'
#
loop_
_entity.id
_entity.type
_entity.pdbx_description
1 polymer ?
#
loop_
_entity_poly.entity_id
_entity_poly.type
_entity_poly.pdbx_seq_one_letter_code
_entity_poly.pdbx_strand_id
1 'polypeptide(L)'
;MTTSVTPLETTLECRTVHDLLAGHALNVLAPEEAAPVSAHLASCSACRDEHDCLAAVAAHLSTLRAALAGEADGRQPGPAERPHAPRQRHRRNGAARGGSLVASLTLSQWVSRLAYVR
;
A
#
# COMPACT_ATOMS: atom_id res chain seq x y z
N MET A 1 -1.02 -11.00 -45.98
CA MET A 1 -0.68 -12.17 -45.15
C MET A 1 -1.49 -12.07 -43.87
N THR A 2 -2.67 -12.67 -43.83
CA THR A 2 -3.54 -12.71 -42.64
C THR A 2 -3.21 -13.98 -41.87
N THR A 3 -2.42 -13.84 -40.80
CA THR A 3 -2.24 -14.91 -39.82
C THR A 3 -3.56 -15.09 -39.08
N SER A 4 -4.30 -16.13 -39.44
CA SER A 4 -5.46 -16.59 -38.68
C SER A 4 -4.96 -17.13 -37.34
N VAL A 5 -4.87 -16.27 -36.33
CA VAL A 5 -4.61 -16.68 -34.95
C VAL A 5 -5.76 -17.56 -34.51
N THR A 6 -5.46 -18.78 -34.08
CA THR A 6 -6.50 -19.72 -33.67
C THR A 6 -7.06 -19.32 -32.29
N PRO A 7 -8.38 -19.39 -32.06
CA PRO A 7 -8.99 -18.94 -30.80
C PRO A 7 -8.45 -19.67 -29.56
N LEU A 8 -7.91 -20.87 -29.71
CA LEU A 8 -7.29 -21.63 -28.61
C LEU A 8 -5.95 -21.03 -28.15
N GLU A 9 -5.13 -20.50 -29.06
CA GLU A 9 -3.85 -19.86 -28.70
C GLU A 9 -4.09 -18.65 -27.80
N THR A 10 -5.10 -17.83 -28.11
CA THR A 10 -5.45 -16.66 -27.30
C THR A 10 -5.86 -17.03 -25.87
N THR A 11 -6.50 -18.19 -25.66
CA THR A 11 -6.90 -18.65 -24.32
C THR A 11 -5.74 -19.15 -23.47
N LEU A 12 -4.75 -19.82 -24.10
CA LEU A 12 -3.55 -20.29 -23.41
C LEU A 12 -2.62 -19.11 -23.06
N GLU A 13 -2.51 -18.14 -23.96
CA GLU A 13 -1.80 -16.88 -23.72
C GLU A 13 -2.44 -16.10 -22.55
N CYS A 14 -3.77 -15.96 -22.54
CA CYS A 14 -4.48 -15.32 -21.43
C CYS A 14 -4.21 -16.04 -20.10
N ARG A 15 -4.24 -17.37 -20.07
CA ARG A 15 -3.96 -18.14 -18.84
C ARG A 15 -2.54 -17.90 -18.34
N THR A 16 -1.55 -17.99 -19.24
CA THR A 16 -0.14 -17.76 -18.90
C THR A 16 0.06 -16.35 -18.35
N VAL A 17 -0.55 -15.35 -18.99
CA VAL A 17 -0.46 -13.95 -18.54
C VAL A 17 -1.17 -13.75 -17.21
N HIS A 18 -2.35 -14.34 -17.02
CA HIS A 18 -3.12 -14.29 -15.77
C HIS A 18 -2.27 -14.74 -14.57
N ASP A 19 -1.51 -15.81 -14.70
CA ASP A 19 -0.61 -16.31 -13.65
C ASP A 19 0.52 -15.32 -13.29
N LEU A 20 0.87 -14.41 -14.21
CA LEU A 20 1.92 -13.40 -14.04
C LEU A 20 1.39 -12.02 -13.62
N LEU A 21 0.08 -11.75 -13.73
CA LEU A 21 -0.49 -10.41 -13.52
C LEU A 21 -0.20 -9.85 -12.13
N ALA A 22 -0.32 -10.67 -11.08
CA ALA A 22 -0.07 -10.23 -9.72
C ALA A 22 1.40 -9.81 -9.50
N GLY A 23 2.34 -10.56 -10.10
CA GLY A 23 3.76 -10.22 -10.07
C GLY A 23 4.05 -8.95 -10.85
N HIS A 24 3.40 -8.78 -12.01
CA HIS A 24 3.54 -7.58 -12.83
C HIS A 24 3.00 -6.33 -12.11
N ALA A 25 1.81 -6.41 -11.51
CA ALA A 25 1.19 -5.31 -10.76
C ALA A 25 2.03 -4.87 -9.54
N LEU A 26 2.75 -5.81 -8.92
CA LEU A 26 3.67 -5.54 -7.82
C LEU A 26 5.07 -5.11 -8.28
N ASN A 27 5.34 -5.05 -9.59
CA ASN A 27 6.64 -4.79 -10.19
C ASN A 27 7.76 -5.72 -9.70
N VAL A 28 7.45 -7.02 -9.52
CA VAL A 28 8.41 -8.03 -9.04
C VAL A 28 8.89 -9.00 -10.12
N LEU A 29 8.33 -8.93 -11.34
CA LEU A 29 8.77 -9.74 -12.47
C LEU A 29 10.11 -9.25 -13.02
N ALA A 30 10.90 -10.19 -13.54
CA ALA A 30 12.09 -9.83 -14.30
C ALA A 30 11.69 -9.11 -15.61
N PRO A 31 12.52 -8.22 -16.17
CA PRO A 31 12.19 -7.49 -17.40
C PRO A 31 11.81 -8.41 -18.57
N GLU A 32 12.45 -9.57 -18.69
CA GLU A 32 12.17 -10.59 -19.70
C GLU A 32 10.77 -11.22 -19.57
N GLU A 33 10.24 -11.30 -18.34
CA GLU A 33 8.89 -11.81 -18.05
C GLU A 33 7.84 -10.71 -18.15
N ALA A 34 8.21 -9.47 -17.80
CA ALA A 34 7.31 -8.31 -17.84
C ALA A 34 7.01 -7.84 -19.28
N ALA A 35 7.97 -7.97 -20.19
CA ALA A 35 7.81 -7.59 -21.60
C ALA A 35 6.65 -8.31 -22.33
N PRO A 36 6.54 -9.66 -22.31
CA PRO A 36 5.43 -10.35 -22.95
C PRO A 36 4.09 -10.06 -22.27
N VAL A 37 4.05 -9.88 -20.95
CA VAL A 37 2.83 -9.47 -20.23
C VAL A 37 2.38 -8.09 -20.73
N SER A 38 3.28 -7.11 -20.79
CA SER A 38 2.97 -5.76 -21.27
C SER A 38 2.46 -5.76 -22.71
N ALA A 39 3.06 -6.57 -23.58
CA ALA A 39 2.63 -6.73 -24.96
C ALA A 39 1.22 -7.34 -25.06
N HIS A 40 0.90 -8.34 -24.22
CA HIS A 40 -0.44 -8.94 -24.19
C HIS A 40 -1.49 -7.98 -23.63
N LEU A 41 -1.19 -7.23 -22.57
CA LEU A 41 -2.11 -6.24 -22.01
C LEU A 41 -2.49 -5.16 -23.02
N ALA A 42 -1.61 -4.83 -23.98
CA ALA A 42 -1.89 -3.87 -25.05
C ALA A 42 -3.00 -4.34 -26.02
N SER A 43 -3.23 -5.65 -26.15
CA SER A 43 -4.21 -6.24 -27.08
C SER A 43 -5.41 -6.90 -26.39
N CYS A 44 -5.27 -7.37 -25.15
CA CYS A 44 -6.32 -8.06 -24.40
C CYS A 44 -6.95 -7.16 -23.34
N SER A 45 -8.22 -6.75 -23.52
CA SER A 45 -8.92 -5.91 -22.55
C SER A 45 -9.24 -6.65 -21.24
N ALA A 46 -9.60 -7.93 -21.30
CA ALA A 46 -9.96 -8.70 -20.10
C ALA A 46 -8.78 -8.81 -19.11
N CYS A 47 -7.58 -9.14 -19.61
CA CYS A 47 -6.37 -9.19 -18.78
C CYS A 47 -5.95 -7.79 -18.31
N ARG A 48 -6.25 -6.73 -19.07
CA ARG A 48 -5.99 -5.34 -18.68
C ARG A 48 -6.88 -4.90 -17.52
N ASP A 49 -8.17 -5.16 -17.60
CA ASP A 49 -9.13 -4.81 -16.54
C ASP A 49 -8.75 -5.50 -15.21
N GLU A 50 -8.31 -6.76 -15.29
CA GLU A 50 -7.82 -7.50 -14.13
C GLU A 50 -6.51 -6.95 -13.58
N HIS A 51 -5.54 -6.66 -14.47
CA HIS A 51 -4.29 -6.01 -14.09
C HIS A 51 -4.55 -4.68 -13.37
N ASP A 52 -5.47 -3.85 -13.87
CA ASP A 52 -5.79 -2.56 -13.29
C ASP A 52 -6.38 -2.70 -11.88
N CYS A 53 -7.21 -3.72 -11.64
CA CYS A 53 -7.70 -4.06 -10.31
C CYS A 53 -6.55 -4.44 -9.37
N LEU A 54 -5.62 -5.28 -9.83
CA LEU A 54 -4.45 -5.70 -9.04
C LEU A 54 -3.50 -4.53 -8.77
N ALA A 55 -3.29 -3.65 -9.75
CA ALA A 55 -2.46 -2.45 -9.63
C ALA A 55 -3.03 -1.47 -8.60
N ALA A 56 -4.35 -1.30 -8.54
CA ALA A 56 -5.01 -0.50 -7.51
C ALA A 56 -4.75 -1.07 -6.10
N VAL A 57 -4.85 -2.40 -5.94
CA VAL A 57 -4.53 -3.07 -4.67
C VAL A 57 -3.05 -2.89 -4.32
N ALA A 58 -2.14 -3.06 -5.27
CA ALA A 58 -0.70 -2.85 -5.08
C ALA A 58 -0.36 -1.41 -4.64
N ALA A 59 -1.04 -0.41 -5.21
CA ALA A 59 -0.90 0.98 -4.81
C ALA A 59 -1.34 1.18 -3.35
N HIS A 60 -2.49 0.64 -2.95
CA HIS A 60 -2.94 0.70 -1.56
C HIS A 60 -1.97 0.01 -0.59
N LEU A 61 -1.44 -1.16 -0.94
CA LEU A 61 -0.43 -1.85 -0.13
C LEU A 61 0.85 -1.01 0.03
N SER A 62 1.26 -0.32 -1.04
CA SER A 62 2.43 0.57 -1.00
C SER A 62 2.20 1.75 -0.07
N THR A 63 1.01 2.37 -0.12
CA THR A 63 0.63 3.44 0.82
C THR A 63 0.61 2.95 2.27
N LEU A 64 0.04 1.77 2.54
CA LEU A 64 0.01 1.19 3.88
C LEU A 64 1.42 0.91 4.43
N ARG A 65 2.31 0.35 3.60
CA ARG A 65 3.72 0.13 3.99
C ARG A 65 4.42 1.44 4.32
N ALA A 66 4.22 2.48 3.52
CA ALA A 66 4.81 3.79 3.78
C ALA A 66 4.30 4.40 5.10
N ALA A 67 3.01 4.30 5.37
CA ALA A 67 2.43 4.77 6.63
C ALA A 67 3.00 4.01 7.84
N LEU A 68 3.11 2.68 7.75
CA LEU A 68 3.69 1.86 8.82
C LEU A 68 5.19 2.15 9.04
N ALA A 69 5.95 2.43 7.98
CA ALA A 69 7.35 2.82 8.09
C ALA A 69 7.51 4.20 8.75
N GLY A 70 6.64 5.16 8.45
CA GLY A 70 6.64 6.49 9.07
C GLY A 70 6.33 6.47 10.56
N GLU A 71 5.46 5.58 11.03
CA GLU A 71 5.19 5.39 12.46
C GLU A 71 6.41 4.83 13.22
N ALA A 72 7.28 4.08 12.55
CA ALA A 72 8.52 3.58 13.14
C ALA A 72 9.59 4.68 13.28
N ASP A 73 9.61 5.64 12.37
CA ASP A 73 10.57 6.77 12.37
C ASP A 73 10.10 7.94 13.25
N GLY A 74 8.78 8.09 13.43
CA GLY A 74 8.14 9.18 14.17
C GLY A 74 8.35 9.22 15.69
N ARG A 75 9.17 8.34 16.28
CA ARG A 75 9.48 8.35 17.73
C ARG A 75 10.84 8.96 18.08
N GLN A 76 11.26 10.04 17.44
CA GLN A 76 12.14 11.03 18.10
C GLN A 76 11.96 12.46 17.55
N PRO A 77 11.19 13.33 18.23
CA PRO A 77 11.70 14.65 18.54
C PRO A 77 12.74 14.47 19.65
N GLY A 78 14.02 14.60 19.32
CA GLY A 78 15.10 14.55 20.31
C GLY A 78 14.81 15.51 21.49
N PRO A 79 15.17 15.16 22.73
CA PRO A 79 15.21 16.15 23.79
C PRO A 79 16.33 17.12 23.42
N ALA A 80 15.98 18.30 22.89
CA ALA A 80 16.90 19.41 22.88
C ALA A 80 17.25 19.68 24.35
N GLU A 81 18.44 19.22 24.75
CA GLU A 81 19.00 19.43 26.07
C GLU A 81 19.00 20.93 26.37
N ARG A 82 18.20 21.31 27.36
CA ARG A 82 18.20 22.64 27.95
C ARG A 82 19.52 22.85 28.70
N PRO A 83 20.25 23.94 28.47
CA PRO A 83 21.18 24.44 29.48
C PRO A 83 20.38 24.92 30.71
N HIS A 84 20.77 24.43 31.88
CA HIS A 84 20.19 24.74 33.17
C HIS A 84 20.18 26.24 33.50
N ALA A 85 19.01 26.76 33.87
CA ALA A 85 18.88 27.93 34.74
C ALA A 85 17.76 27.65 35.76
N PRO A 86 17.97 27.87 37.08
CA PRO A 86 16.96 27.56 38.08
C PRO A 86 16.10 28.79 38.45
N ARG A 87 14.95 28.49 39.05
CA ARG A 87 13.99 29.37 39.77
C ARG A 87 12.96 30.05 38.84
N GLN A 88 11.65 30.16 39.14
CA GLN A 88 10.88 30.05 40.37
C GLN A 88 9.51 29.41 40.10
N ARG A 89 8.94 28.77 41.13
CA ARG A 89 7.54 28.32 41.18
C ARG A 89 6.60 29.53 41.26
N HIS A 90 5.53 29.58 40.46
CA HIS A 90 4.22 30.06 40.90
C HIS A 90 3.07 29.53 40.03
N ARG A 91 2.32 28.61 40.65
CA ARG A 91 0.86 28.36 40.62
C ARG A 91 0.00 28.59 39.35
N ARG A 92 -0.74 27.50 39.07
CA ARG A 92 -2.21 27.35 38.91
C ARG A 92 -2.85 27.44 37.51
N ASN A 93 -3.50 26.29 37.22
CA ASN A 93 -4.85 26.11 36.68
C ASN A 93 -5.15 26.45 35.21
N GLY A 94 -5.71 25.46 34.51
CA GLY A 94 -6.58 25.72 33.37
C GLY A 94 -6.58 24.60 32.34
N ALA A 95 -7.55 23.70 32.43
CA ALA A 95 -7.80 22.66 31.46
C ALA A 95 -8.17 23.23 30.08
N ALA A 96 -7.63 22.62 29.02
CA ALA A 96 -8.32 22.47 27.75
C ALA A 96 -7.80 21.20 27.08
N ARG A 97 -8.53 20.09 27.31
CA ARG A 97 -8.47 18.92 26.43
C ARG A 97 -9.08 19.36 25.10
N GLY A 98 -8.36 19.16 24.00
CA GLY A 98 -8.84 19.52 22.69
C GLY A 98 -7.78 19.37 21.62
N GLY A 99 -7.17 18.18 21.54
CA GLY A 99 -6.26 17.82 20.46
C GLY A 99 -6.60 16.42 20.03
N SER A 100 -7.26 16.30 18.88
CA SER A 100 -7.56 15.05 18.20
C SER A 100 -6.26 14.30 17.89
N LEU A 101 -5.78 13.51 18.85
CA LEU A 101 -4.83 12.46 18.58
C LEU A 101 -5.62 11.37 17.88
N VAL A 102 -5.30 11.11 16.62
CA VAL A 102 -5.58 9.80 16.02
C VAL A 102 -4.95 8.80 16.98
N ALA A 103 -5.78 8.18 17.82
CA ALA A 103 -5.29 7.26 18.83
C ALA A 103 -4.65 6.09 18.08
N SER A 104 -3.34 5.92 18.22
CA SER A 104 -2.64 4.72 17.75
C SER A 104 -3.26 3.53 18.45
N LEU A 105 -4.13 2.82 17.74
CA LEU A 105 -4.79 1.62 18.24
C LEU A 105 -3.78 0.47 18.27
N THR A 106 -3.86 -0.36 19.31
CA THR A 106 -3.10 -1.61 19.32
C THR A 106 -3.65 -2.55 18.25
N LEU A 107 -2.82 -3.50 17.78
CA LEU A 107 -3.22 -4.47 16.75
C LEU A 107 -4.47 -5.27 17.16
N SER A 108 -4.61 -5.57 18.45
CA SER A 108 -5.82 -6.20 19.02
C SER A 108 -7.08 -5.34 18.91
N GLN A 109 -6.96 -4.01 19.04
CA GLN A 109 -8.07 -3.08 18.90
C GLN A 109 -8.50 -2.90 17.43
N TRP A 110 -7.54 -2.96 16.49
CA TRP A 110 -7.83 -2.94 15.05
C TRP A 110 -8.66 -4.15 14.61
N VAL A 111 -8.25 -5.37 14.99
CA VAL A 111 -8.96 -6.60 14.64
C VAL A 111 -10.38 -6.61 15.22
N SER A 112 -10.53 -6.18 16.48
CA SER A 112 -11.84 -6.09 17.14
C SER A 112 -12.78 -5.11 16.43
N ARG A 113 -12.24 -4.03 15.87
CA ARG A 113 -13.02 -3.01 15.16
C ARG A 113 -13.48 -3.46 13.77
N LEU A 114 -12.64 -4.22 13.06
CA LEU A 114 -13.02 -4.81 11.76
C LEU A 114 -14.05 -5.93 11.91
N ALA A 115 -13.98 -6.72 12.98
CA ALA A 115 -14.94 -7.78 13.25
C ALA A 115 -16.36 -7.28 13.58
N TYR A 116 -16.52 -5.99 13.88
CA TYR A 116 -17.79 -5.39 14.30
C TYR A 116 -18.53 -4.62 13.19
N VAL A 117 -17.98 -4.56 11.97
CA VAL A 117 -18.68 -3.95 10.83
C VAL A 117 -19.56 -5.03 10.21
N ARG A 118 -20.86 -4.95 10.45
CA ARG A 118 -21.89 -5.81 9.87
C ARG A 118 -23.04 -4.98 9.34
#